data_AF-A0A344TT18-F1
#
_entry.id   AF-A0A344TT18-F1
#
_cell.length_a   1.000
_cell.length_b   1.000
_cell.length_c   1.000
_cell.angle_alpha   90.00
_cell.angle_beta   90.00
_cell.angle_gamma   90.00
#
_symmetry.space_group_name_H-M   'P 1'
#
loop_
_entity.id
_entity.type
_entity.pdbx_description
1 polymer ?
#
loop_
_entity_poly.entity_id
_entity_poly.type
_entity_poly.pdbx_seq_one_letter_code
_entity_poly.pdbx_strand_id
1 'polypeptide(L)'
;MKRIVYFIFMLIFCTSVYSQSNTDEMLGAPKAFYFIQLWPDFLNNKFTYTIDSDGPSSKAKTLKNLTVGVPKKSKEVALTIRFYNPLRYSIKTSDTMMIDPSYQSIGQFASALTSLLGTLPNAAPTPNLSDVPGTAASFATSNASLKASQQDILAVFPAGKFEPFTVQIANNQKTLNTLHKIDSKESLNWVKRINSLRAEELAEWKFFSLQGNIRCIDTTSKVLKDLKILDDRYFNTSIRGVMKEYLTKLSQPDNIIDFQKVNERFKAAIDSLDKVNQNNIKLLLSFNDLISDDISKDLLRKDVDSTNEASCNSFVNYSQIVFKRFVRARAEFQEKRNQMLDLAKKISREVDDLMTKAIRPPNGVKDLENAFILNQYDIQLEKMRDIRISVQERKLNLTASPPSIDKTDKHFEGKLRLRAAQTFVPEFSMGGFYTSLSFPSYNVKVINGQSVIGRAEEDYSVGVAGMLNLTLNAIEGLAHPLVQIGVGTGKNRPTLLSGAGFRLSWKMPIIITGGAIWHWQQKLINGKQENSLISDDTELKKNLEYRFITKPGFYFGLQIGI
;
A
#
# COMPACT_ATOMS: atom_id res chain seq x y z
N MET A 1 42.56 -40.75 4.20
CA MET A 1 41.12 -41.00 4.45
C MET A 1 40.61 -40.36 5.76
N LYS A 2 41.17 -40.62 6.94
CA LYS A 2 40.69 -40.04 8.23
C LYS A 2 40.61 -38.50 8.27
N ARG A 3 41.57 -37.77 7.67
CA ARG A 3 41.56 -36.29 7.62
C ARG A 3 40.42 -35.70 6.76
N ILE A 4 40.01 -36.41 5.71
CA ILE A 4 38.90 -36.01 4.83
C ILE A 4 37.59 -36.12 5.59
N VAL A 5 37.41 -37.20 6.38
CA VAL A 5 36.21 -37.40 7.20
C VAL A 5 36.05 -36.31 8.26
N TYR A 6 37.13 -35.92 8.95
CA TYR A 6 37.09 -34.83 9.94
C TYR A 6 36.76 -33.47 9.32
N PHE A 7 37.29 -33.17 8.13
CA PHE A 7 36.99 -31.92 7.43
C PHE A 7 35.53 -31.83 7.00
N ILE A 8 34.97 -32.95 6.48
CA ILE A 8 33.55 -33.05 6.14
C ILE A 8 32.68 -32.87 7.40
N PHE A 9 33.06 -33.50 8.53
CA PHE A 9 32.29 -33.40 9.77
C PHE A 9 32.29 -31.98 10.36
N MET A 10 33.43 -31.27 10.28
CA MET A 10 33.53 -29.88 10.75
C MET A 10 32.71 -28.91 9.88
N LEU A 11 32.72 -29.10 8.56
CA LEU A 11 31.89 -28.33 7.61
C LEU A 11 30.39 -28.52 7.86
N ILE A 12 29.96 -29.72 8.26
CA ILE A 12 28.55 -30.01 8.57
C ILE A 12 28.12 -29.38 9.90
N PHE A 13 29.02 -29.27 10.89
CA PHE A 13 28.66 -28.79 12.24
C PHE A 13 28.59 -27.26 12.36
N CYS A 14 29.37 -26.52 11.57
CA CYS A 14 29.41 -25.06 11.63
C CYS A 14 28.26 -24.34 10.90
N THR A 15 27.37 -25.06 10.22
CA THR A 15 26.38 -24.47 9.28
C THR A 15 24.91 -24.64 9.72
N SER A 16 24.65 -24.94 11.00
CA SER A 16 23.30 -25.22 11.51
C SER A 16 22.38 -24.00 11.71
N VAL A 17 22.77 -22.81 11.23
CA VAL A 17 21.89 -21.62 11.24
C VAL A 17 21.12 -21.56 9.92
N TYR A 18 19.87 -22.05 9.97
CA TYR A 18 18.98 -22.16 8.82
C TYR A 18 18.53 -20.80 8.27
N SER A 19 19.19 -20.31 7.23
CA SER A 19 18.63 -19.32 6.30
C SER A 19 18.47 -19.99 4.95
N GLN A 20 17.28 -19.90 4.33
CA GLN A 20 17.16 -20.22 2.90
C GLN A 20 18.11 -19.30 2.15
N SER A 21 18.94 -19.86 1.26
CA SER A 21 19.86 -19.04 0.48
C SER A 21 19.06 -18.13 -0.46
N ASN A 22 19.56 -16.92 -0.72
CA ASN A 22 18.93 -16.02 -1.69
C ASN A 22 18.82 -16.65 -3.08
N THR A 23 19.72 -17.58 -3.40
CA THR A 23 19.73 -18.38 -4.64
C THR A 23 18.53 -19.33 -4.72
N ASP A 24 18.22 -20.06 -3.64
CA ASP A 24 17.05 -20.96 -3.60
C ASP A 24 15.75 -20.18 -3.78
N GLU A 25 15.66 -19.01 -3.15
CA GLU A 25 14.53 -18.10 -3.31
C GLU A 25 14.34 -17.70 -4.79
N MET A 26 15.42 -17.45 -5.54
CA MET A 26 15.33 -17.11 -6.98
C MET A 26 14.99 -18.31 -7.87
N LEU A 27 15.55 -19.48 -7.59
CA LEU A 27 15.34 -20.69 -8.38
C LEU A 27 13.90 -21.21 -8.24
N GLY A 28 13.30 -21.03 -7.07
CA GLY A 28 11.90 -21.39 -6.80
C GLY A 28 10.90 -20.26 -7.01
N ALA A 29 11.34 -19.04 -7.35
CA ALA A 29 10.44 -17.90 -7.50
C ALA A 29 9.51 -18.09 -8.70
N PRO A 30 8.18 -18.04 -8.51
CA PRO A 30 7.27 -18.02 -9.64
C PRO A 30 7.46 -16.74 -10.47
N LYS A 31 7.09 -16.80 -11.76
CA LYS A 31 7.33 -15.73 -12.72
C LYS A 31 6.04 -14.99 -13.05
N ALA A 32 5.99 -13.69 -12.79
CA ALA A 32 4.86 -12.84 -13.21
C ALA A 32 5.27 -11.99 -14.41
N PHE A 33 4.48 -11.99 -15.49
CA PHE A 33 4.77 -11.22 -16.70
C PHE A 33 4.07 -9.87 -16.70
N TYR A 34 2.81 -9.80 -16.27
CA TYR A 34 2.02 -8.57 -16.38
C TYR A 34 1.45 -8.09 -15.06
N PHE A 35 0.92 -9.00 -14.25
CA PHE A 35 0.27 -8.63 -12.99
C PHE A 35 0.44 -9.68 -11.89
N ILE A 36 0.30 -9.19 -10.66
CA ILE A 36 0.14 -9.98 -9.45
C ILE A 36 -1.17 -9.51 -8.82
N GLN A 37 -2.17 -10.39 -8.75
CA GLN A 37 -3.48 -10.05 -8.23
C GLN A 37 -3.61 -10.51 -6.78
N LEU A 38 -3.92 -9.58 -5.89
CA LEU A 38 -4.14 -9.82 -4.47
C LEU A 38 -5.63 -9.98 -4.16
N TRP A 39 -5.90 -10.92 -3.27
CA TRP A 39 -7.22 -11.30 -2.79
C TRP A 39 -7.21 -11.18 -1.26
N PRO A 40 -7.70 -10.07 -0.70
CA PRO A 40 -7.78 -9.93 0.76
C PRO A 40 -8.86 -10.87 1.30
N ASP A 41 -8.46 -11.79 2.16
CA ASP A 41 -9.36 -12.66 2.92
C ASP A 41 -9.57 -12.03 4.30
N PHE A 42 -10.56 -11.14 4.37
CA PHE A 42 -10.89 -10.37 5.57
C PHE A 42 -11.41 -11.23 6.73
N LEU A 43 -11.88 -12.45 6.47
CA LEU A 43 -12.32 -13.37 7.52
C LEU A 43 -11.12 -14.02 8.20
N ASN A 44 -10.10 -14.38 7.43
CA ASN A 44 -8.90 -15.06 7.94
C ASN A 44 -7.70 -14.12 8.14
N ASN A 45 -7.88 -12.81 7.98
CA ASN A 45 -6.84 -11.78 8.14
C ASN A 45 -5.55 -12.10 7.36
N LYS A 46 -5.70 -12.49 6.09
CA LYS A 46 -4.57 -12.86 5.24
C LYS A 46 -4.80 -12.40 3.81
N PHE A 47 -3.70 -12.32 3.06
CA PHE A 47 -3.77 -12.19 1.61
C PHE A 47 -3.67 -13.56 0.96
N THR A 48 -4.45 -13.77 -0.09
CA THR A 48 -4.13 -14.74 -1.12
C THR A 48 -3.74 -14.02 -2.40
N TYR A 49 -3.08 -14.72 -3.32
CA TYR A 49 -2.62 -14.14 -4.57
C TYR A 49 -2.75 -15.14 -5.72
N THR A 50 -2.84 -14.57 -6.92
CA THR A 50 -2.65 -15.25 -8.20
C THR A 50 -1.68 -14.43 -9.04
N ILE A 51 -0.88 -15.10 -9.85
CA ILE A 51 -0.09 -14.46 -10.90
C ILE A 51 -0.65 -14.87 -12.26
N ASP A 52 -0.31 -14.11 -13.29
CA ASP A 52 -0.77 -14.35 -14.66
C ASP A 52 -0.48 -15.76 -15.20
N SER A 53 0.60 -16.41 -14.76
CA SER A 53 0.90 -17.80 -15.14
C SER A 53 0.03 -18.85 -14.44
N ASP A 54 -0.70 -18.50 -13.38
CA ASP A 54 -1.47 -19.49 -12.60
C ASP A 54 -2.74 -19.95 -13.34
N GLY A 55 -3.19 -19.23 -14.38
CA GLY A 55 -4.40 -19.55 -15.15
C GLY A 55 -5.72 -19.34 -14.36
N PRO A 56 -6.87 -19.32 -15.07
CA PRO A 56 -8.17 -18.92 -14.50
C PRO A 56 -8.76 -19.90 -13.48
N SER A 57 -8.26 -21.14 -13.42
CA SER A 57 -8.76 -22.22 -12.55
C SER A 57 -7.88 -22.50 -11.34
N SER A 58 -6.83 -21.70 -11.11
CA SER A 58 -5.92 -21.92 -9.97
C SER A 58 -6.55 -21.51 -8.64
N LYS A 59 -6.28 -22.32 -7.61
CA LYS A 59 -6.60 -21.97 -6.23
C LYS A 59 -5.63 -20.86 -5.79
N ALA A 60 -6.18 -19.70 -5.44
CA ALA A 60 -5.38 -18.59 -4.89
C ALA A 60 -4.47 -19.08 -3.76
N LYS A 61 -3.18 -18.73 -3.84
CA LYS A 61 -2.13 -19.17 -2.90
C LYS A 61 -2.06 -18.19 -1.74
N THR A 62 -1.73 -18.64 -0.53
CA THR A 62 -1.60 -17.72 0.62
C THR A 62 -0.30 -16.91 0.51
N LEU A 63 -0.41 -15.59 0.62
CA LEU A 63 0.73 -14.67 0.64
C LEU A 63 1.25 -14.55 2.08
N LYS A 64 2.42 -15.14 2.36
CA LYS A 64 3.18 -14.91 3.60
C LYS A 64 4.40 -14.03 3.32
N ASN A 65 5.39 -14.61 2.67
CA ASN A 65 6.54 -13.95 2.06
C ASN A 65 6.67 -14.58 0.67
N LEU A 66 6.45 -13.79 -0.38
CA LEU A 66 6.53 -14.28 -1.75
C LEU A 66 7.60 -13.50 -2.49
N THR A 67 8.53 -14.20 -3.13
CA THR A 67 9.41 -13.60 -4.13
C THR A 67 8.92 -13.97 -5.52
N VAL A 68 8.80 -12.96 -6.39
CA VAL A 68 8.34 -13.12 -7.76
C VAL A 68 9.42 -12.60 -8.70
N GLY A 69 9.79 -13.44 -9.66
CA GLY A 69 10.67 -13.04 -10.76
C GLY A 69 9.87 -12.39 -11.88
N VAL A 70 10.26 -11.19 -12.31
CA VAL A 70 9.63 -10.51 -13.45
C VAL A 70 10.54 -10.61 -14.68
N PRO A 71 10.11 -11.24 -15.78
CA PRO A 71 10.93 -11.36 -16.98
C PRO A 71 11.39 -10.02 -17.53
N LYS A 72 12.65 -9.94 -17.96
CA LYS A 72 13.27 -8.71 -18.51
C LYS A 72 12.45 -8.08 -19.66
N LYS A 73 11.70 -8.89 -20.42
CA LYS A 73 10.87 -8.40 -21.53
C LYS A 73 9.66 -7.58 -21.06
N SER A 74 9.12 -7.86 -19.88
CA SER A 74 7.94 -7.17 -19.34
C SER A 74 8.26 -5.76 -18.87
N LYS A 75 9.50 -5.53 -18.37
CA LYS A 75 10.01 -4.29 -17.73
C LYS A 75 9.26 -3.83 -16.48
N GLU A 76 7.96 -4.06 -16.41
CA GLU A 76 7.05 -3.57 -15.38
C GLU A 76 6.09 -4.68 -14.98
N VAL A 77 5.57 -4.61 -13.75
CA VAL A 77 4.50 -5.49 -13.27
C VAL A 77 3.48 -4.69 -12.47
N ALA A 78 2.20 -4.91 -12.75
CA ALA A 78 1.10 -4.28 -12.01
C ALA A 78 0.75 -5.11 -10.78
N LEU A 79 0.76 -4.48 -9.61
CA LEU A 79 0.17 -5.07 -8.42
C LEU A 79 -1.30 -4.67 -8.36
N THR A 80 -2.18 -5.63 -8.53
CA THR A 80 -3.62 -5.41 -8.52
C THR A 80 -4.24 -6.00 -7.26
N ILE A 81 -5.39 -5.48 -6.85
CA ILE A 81 -6.18 -6.03 -5.75
C ILE A 81 -7.61 -6.19 -6.22
N ARG A 82 -8.25 -7.31 -5.86
CA ARG A 82 -9.69 -7.46 -6.08
C ARG A 82 -10.45 -6.38 -5.33
N PHE A 83 -11.64 -6.04 -5.82
CA PHE A 83 -12.51 -5.05 -5.19
C PHE A 83 -12.59 -5.25 -3.68
N TYR A 84 -12.41 -4.14 -2.99
CA TYR A 84 -12.68 -4.00 -1.56
C TYR A 84 -13.53 -2.76 -1.38
N ASN A 85 -14.37 -2.75 -0.35
CA ASN A 85 -15.14 -1.56 -0.03
C ASN A 85 -14.25 -0.53 0.68
N PRO A 86 -13.94 0.63 0.08
CA PRO A 86 -13.02 1.62 0.65
C PRO A 86 -13.58 2.30 1.92
N LEU A 87 -14.88 2.19 2.17
CA LEU A 87 -15.52 2.68 3.39
C LEU A 87 -15.28 1.73 4.58
N ARG A 88 -15.04 0.44 4.30
CA ARG A 88 -14.76 -0.59 5.31
C ARG A 88 -13.28 -0.90 5.47
N TYR A 89 -12.49 -0.70 4.42
CA TYR A 89 -11.08 -1.10 4.43
C TYR A 89 -10.18 -0.02 3.86
N SER A 90 -9.01 0.11 4.46
CA SER A 90 -7.91 0.91 3.95
C SER A 90 -6.79 -0.01 3.56
N ILE A 91 -6.37 0.07 2.30
CA ILE A 91 -5.13 -0.55 1.86
C ILE A 91 -4.07 0.52 1.77
N LYS A 92 -2.88 0.19 2.26
CA LYS A 92 -1.66 0.97 2.05
C LYS A 92 -0.60 0.05 1.49
N THR A 93 0.17 0.57 0.55
CA THR A 93 1.37 -0.05 0.02
C THR A 93 2.56 0.80 0.43
N SER A 94 3.65 0.13 0.79
CA SER A 94 4.95 0.77 0.98
C SER A 94 6.01 -0.16 0.41
N ASP A 95 7.04 0.39 -0.21
CA ASP A 95 8.09 -0.39 -0.81
C ASP A 95 9.48 0.17 -0.52
N THR A 96 10.46 -0.73 -0.54
CA THR A 96 11.87 -0.40 -0.36
C THR A 96 12.69 -1.08 -1.45
N MET A 97 13.51 -0.33 -2.16
CA MET A 97 14.46 -0.86 -3.14
C MET A 97 15.80 -1.17 -2.49
N MET A 98 16.41 -2.29 -2.86
CA MET A 98 17.68 -2.76 -2.34
C MET A 98 18.51 -3.35 -3.47
N ILE A 99 19.84 -3.36 -3.35
CA ILE A 99 20.71 -4.05 -4.31
C ILE A 99 20.42 -5.55 -4.21
N ASP A 100 20.23 -6.17 -5.35
CA ASP A 100 19.99 -7.60 -5.43
C ASP A 100 21.26 -8.39 -4.98
N PRO A 101 21.17 -9.33 -4.02
CA PRO A 101 22.32 -10.09 -3.52
C PRO A 101 23.08 -10.88 -4.59
N SER A 102 22.43 -11.26 -5.70
CA SER A 102 23.08 -11.95 -6.81
C SER A 102 24.09 -11.02 -7.51
N TYR A 103 23.77 -9.73 -7.61
CA TYR A 103 24.70 -8.71 -8.12
C TYR A 103 25.86 -8.44 -7.16
N GLN A 104 25.60 -8.47 -5.85
CA GLN A 104 26.66 -8.36 -4.85
C GLN A 104 27.67 -9.51 -4.98
N SER A 105 27.20 -10.72 -5.31
CA SER A 105 28.08 -11.89 -5.53
C SER A 105 29.07 -11.68 -6.68
N ILE A 106 28.65 -11.01 -7.75
CA ILE A 106 29.56 -10.65 -8.86
C ILE A 106 30.62 -9.66 -8.37
N GLY A 107 30.23 -8.64 -7.60
CA GLY A 107 31.16 -7.66 -7.04
C GLY A 107 32.15 -8.28 -6.04
N GLN A 108 31.70 -9.21 -5.20
CA GLN A 108 32.54 -9.98 -4.29
C GLN A 108 33.56 -10.83 -5.06
N PHE A 109 33.12 -11.52 -6.12
CA PHE A 109 34.03 -12.28 -6.97
C PHE A 109 35.08 -11.38 -7.65
N ALA A 110 34.67 -10.25 -8.22
CA ALA A 110 35.59 -9.29 -8.83
C ALA A 110 36.61 -8.74 -7.81
N SER A 111 36.19 -8.50 -6.57
CA SER A 111 37.06 -8.09 -5.46
C SER A 111 38.05 -9.19 -5.08
N ALA A 112 37.61 -10.45 -5.03
CA ALA A 112 38.49 -11.59 -4.78
C ALA A 112 39.52 -11.78 -5.91
N LEU A 113 39.09 -11.64 -7.17
CA LEU A 113 39.96 -11.71 -8.35
C LEU A 113 41.01 -10.59 -8.36
N THR A 114 40.62 -9.34 -8.09
CA THR A 114 41.55 -8.21 -8.04
C THR A 114 42.54 -8.35 -6.89
N SER A 115 42.09 -8.82 -5.71
CA SER A 115 42.99 -9.15 -4.61
C SER A 115 44.01 -10.22 -5.00
N LEU A 116 43.61 -11.26 -5.74
CA LEU A 116 44.54 -12.28 -6.21
C LEU A 116 45.58 -11.66 -7.18
N LEU A 117 45.12 -10.87 -8.14
CA LEU A 117 46.01 -10.21 -9.11
C LEU A 117 47.01 -9.28 -8.43
N GLY A 118 46.60 -8.57 -7.37
CA GLY A 118 47.48 -7.70 -6.57
C GLY A 118 48.55 -8.46 -5.77
N THR A 119 48.37 -9.76 -5.50
CA THR A 119 49.39 -10.59 -4.81
C THR A 119 50.47 -11.14 -5.74
N LEU A 120 50.33 -10.98 -7.07
CA LEU A 120 51.31 -11.45 -8.04
C LEU A 120 52.54 -10.51 -8.01
N PRO A 121 53.75 -10.98 -7.63
CA PRO A 121 54.89 -10.12 -7.27
C PRO A 121 55.49 -9.21 -8.36
N ASN A 122 54.94 -9.12 -9.57
CA ASN A 122 55.53 -8.37 -10.70
C ASN A 122 54.50 -7.76 -11.69
N ALA A 123 53.24 -7.57 -11.29
CA ALA A 123 52.33 -6.79 -12.12
C ALA A 123 52.71 -5.30 -12.02
N ALA A 124 53.10 -4.70 -13.15
CA ALA A 124 53.28 -3.25 -13.32
C ALA A 124 52.13 -2.45 -12.66
N PRO A 125 52.37 -1.20 -12.23
CA PRO A 125 51.37 -0.43 -11.47
C PRO A 125 50.07 -0.30 -12.26
N THR A 126 49.03 -1.02 -11.84
CA THR A 126 47.67 -0.84 -12.36
C THR A 126 47.01 0.37 -11.70
N PRO A 127 46.21 1.14 -12.44
CA PRO A 127 45.59 2.37 -11.95
C PRO A 127 44.53 2.08 -10.88
N ASN A 128 44.43 3.00 -9.92
CA ASN A 128 43.48 2.94 -8.81
C ASN A 128 42.05 2.74 -9.30
N LEU A 129 41.42 1.65 -8.84
CA LEU A 129 40.00 1.35 -9.04
C LEU A 129 39.13 2.00 -7.94
N SER A 130 39.47 3.23 -7.53
CA SER A 130 38.74 3.98 -6.50
C SER A 130 37.44 4.63 -7.00
N ASP A 131 37.07 4.46 -8.27
CA ASP A 131 35.83 5.00 -8.86
C ASP A 131 34.71 3.95 -8.93
N VAL A 132 34.50 3.20 -7.85
CA VAL A 132 33.24 2.46 -7.62
C VAL A 132 32.39 3.27 -6.63
N PRO A 133 31.46 4.11 -7.10
CA PRO A 133 30.55 4.80 -6.20
C PRO A 133 29.51 3.81 -5.68
N GLY A 134 29.46 3.62 -4.37
CA GLY A 134 28.33 2.88 -3.80
C GLY A 134 28.52 2.32 -2.40
N THR A 135 28.81 3.17 -1.40
CA THR A 135 28.33 2.89 -0.04
C THR A 135 28.00 4.17 0.71
N ALA A 136 26.77 4.21 1.22
CA ALA A 136 26.34 4.88 2.44
C ALA A 136 26.47 6.42 2.54
N ALA A 137 25.53 7.15 1.93
CA ALA A 137 24.94 8.38 2.50
C ALA A 137 23.74 8.85 1.66
N SER A 138 22.71 9.40 2.30
CA SER A 138 21.43 9.90 1.75
C SER A 138 20.46 8.77 1.32
N PHE A 139 19.23 8.62 1.83
CA PHE A 139 18.20 9.62 2.09
C PHE A 139 17.36 9.26 3.32
N ALA A 140 17.40 10.12 4.33
CA ALA A 140 16.33 10.30 5.29
C ALA A 140 15.65 11.65 4.99
N THR A 141 14.42 11.81 5.49
CA THR A 141 13.57 13.02 5.50
C THR A 141 12.91 13.45 4.18
N SER A 142 11.63 13.13 4.04
CA SER A 142 10.59 14.17 3.93
C SER A 142 9.19 13.55 4.08
N ASN A 143 8.61 13.64 5.28
CA ASN A 143 7.25 13.20 5.56
C ASN A 143 6.56 14.31 6.38
N ALA A 144 6.16 15.40 5.72
CA ALA A 144 5.49 16.53 6.38
C ALA A 144 4.77 17.44 5.36
N SER A 145 3.71 16.98 4.69
CA SER A 145 2.76 17.92 4.03
C SER A 145 1.36 17.36 3.75
N LEU A 146 0.90 16.33 4.48
CA LEU A 146 -0.43 15.73 4.27
C LEU A 146 -1.28 15.66 5.55
N LYS A 147 -1.14 16.66 6.42
CA LYS A 147 -1.99 16.85 7.63
C LYS A 147 -2.84 18.13 7.60
N ALA A 148 -2.75 18.94 6.53
CA ALA A 148 -3.42 20.24 6.46
C ALA A 148 -4.77 20.25 5.72
N SER A 149 -5.37 19.08 5.40
CA SER A 149 -6.68 19.02 4.72
C SER A 149 -7.76 18.24 5.49
N GLN A 150 -7.50 17.86 6.75
CA GLN A 150 -8.47 17.15 7.60
C GLN A 150 -9.10 18.02 8.71
N GLN A 151 -8.59 19.24 8.95
CA GLN A 151 -9.10 20.11 10.03
C GLN A 151 -10.19 21.10 9.59
N ASP A 152 -10.38 21.35 8.29
CA ASP A 152 -11.37 22.33 7.81
C ASP A 152 -12.80 21.77 7.63
N ILE A 153 -13.04 20.51 8.01
CA ILE A 153 -14.39 19.88 7.94
C ILE A 153 -15.07 19.83 9.32
N LEU A 154 -14.38 20.21 10.40
CA LEU A 154 -14.85 19.97 11.78
C LEU A 154 -15.46 21.19 12.49
N ALA A 155 -15.61 22.34 11.82
CA ALA A 155 -16.09 23.58 12.45
C ALA A 155 -17.60 23.89 12.27
N VAL A 156 -18.39 23.02 11.65
CA VAL A 156 -19.80 23.34 11.29
C VAL A 156 -20.84 22.98 12.40
N PHE A 157 -20.40 22.49 13.56
CA PHE A 157 -21.33 22.12 14.65
C PHE A 157 -20.99 22.76 16.00
N PRO A 158 -21.60 23.90 16.35
CA PRO A 158 -21.81 24.24 17.75
C PRO A 158 -23.02 23.46 18.27
N ALA A 159 -22.77 22.56 19.22
CA ALA A 159 -23.79 22.01 20.11
C ALA A 159 -24.21 23.11 21.11
N GLY A 160 -25.14 23.96 20.70
CA GLY A 160 -25.81 24.92 21.58
C GLY A 160 -27.04 24.31 22.20
N LYS A 161 -26.94 23.91 23.48
CA LYS A 161 -28.07 23.49 24.32
C LYS A 161 -28.98 24.70 24.58
N PHE A 162 -30.19 24.69 24.03
CA PHE A 162 -31.31 25.41 24.65
C PHE A 162 -32.03 24.41 25.55
N GLU A 163 -32.20 24.75 26.82
CA GLU A 163 -33.09 24.00 27.70
C GLU A 163 -34.51 24.06 27.13
N PRO A 164 -35.24 22.94 27.08
CA PRO A 164 -36.50 22.90 26.35
C PRO A 164 -37.61 23.58 27.15
N PHE A 165 -38.38 24.41 26.44
CA PHE A 165 -39.69 24.98 26.78
C PHE A 165 -40.79 23.90 27.05
N THR A 166 -40.42 22.63 27.21
CA THR A 166 -41.33 21.47 27.37
C THR A 166 -42.19 21.57 28.63
N VAL A 167 -41.77 22.31 29.65
CA VAL A 167 -42.56 22.51 30.89
C VAL A 167 -43.80 23.40 30.65
N GLN A 168 -43.81 24.27 29.63
CA GLN A 168 -45.01 25.06 29.29
C GLN A 168 -46.02 24.30 28.42
N ILE A 169 -45.58 23.34 27.61
CA ILE A 169 -46.48 22.59 26.70
C ILE A 169 -47.46 21.70 27.51
N ALA A 170 -47.03 21.13 28.65
CA ALA A 170 -47.91 20.33 29.50
C ALA A 170 -49.04 21.17 30.15
N ASN A 171 -48.77 22.42 30.50
CA ASN A 171 -49.78 23.36 31.01
C ASN A 171 -50.74 23.85 29.91
N ASN A 172 -50.33 23.83 28.64
CA ASN A 172 -51.17 24.20 27.51
C ASN A 172 -52.27 23.16 27.21
N GLN A 173 -52.05 21.87 27.50
CA GLN A 173 -53.09 20.84 27.33
C GLN A 173 -54.28 21.05 28.28
N LYS A 174 -54.02 21.52 29.50
CA LYS A 174 -55.05 21.82 30.52
C LYS A 174 -55.89 23.03 30.13
N THR A 175 -55.25 24.04 29.52
CA THR A 175 -55.89 25.26 29.00
C THR A 175 -56.69 24.99 27.72
N LEU A 176 -56.21 24.08 26.85
CA LEU A 176 -56.92 23.57 25.67
C LEU A 176 -58.24 22.87 26.03
N ASN A 177 -58.27 22.12 27.15
CA ASN A 177 -59.50 21.49 27.64
C ASN A 177 -60.50 22.51 28.21
N THR A 178 -60.05 23.70 28.61
CA THR A 178 -60.95 24.79 29.08
C THR A 178 -61.55 25.60 27.92
N LEU A 179 -60.90 25.60 26.74
CA LEU A 179 -61.39 26.22 25.51
C LEU A 179 -62.51 25.41 24.80
N HIS A 180 -63.04 24.34 25.42
CA HIS A 180 -64.11 23.51 24.84
C HIS A 180 -65.48 24.20 24.69
N LYS A 181 -65.61 25.48 25.08
CA LYS A 181 -66.79 26.34 24.82
C LYS A 181 -66.68 27.16 23.51
N ILE A 182 -65.83 26.72 22.58
CA ILE A 182 -65.72 27.32 21.26
C ILE A 182 -66.81 26.73 20.35
N ASP A 183 -67.86 27.51 20.08
CA ASP A 183 -69.14 27.05 19.54
C ASP A 183 -69.19 26.95 17.99
N SER A 184 -68.08 27.21 17.29
CA SER A 184 -68.03 27.16 15.82
C SER A 184 -67.06 26.11 15.27
N LYS A 185 -67.55 25.30 14.33
CA LYS A 185 -66.77 24.32 13.54
C LYS A 185 -65.51 24.93 12.91
N GLU A 186 -65.58 26.22 12.56
CA GLU A 186 -64.49 27.01 11.99
C GLU A 186 -63.32 27.17 12.99
N SER A 187 -63.64 27.53 14.24
CA SER A 187 -62.65 27.69 15.30
C SER A 187 -62.02 26.37 15.73
N LEU A 188 -62.76 25.25 15.68
CA LEU A 188 -62.19 23.92 15.93
C LEU A 188 -61.20 23.51 14.83
N ASN A 189 -61.52 23.81 13.56
CA ASN A 189 -60.62 23.60 12.43
C ASN A 189 -59.37 24.48 12.52
N TRP A 190 -59.53 25.71 12.99
CA TRP A 190 -58.42 26.63 13.28
C TRP A 190 -57.47 26.06 14.33
N VAL A 191 -57.99 25.63 15.48
CA VAL A 191 -57.20 25.03 16.56
C VAL A 191 -56.44 23.81 16.04
N LYS A 192 -57.07 22.94 15.23
CA LYS A 192 -56.40 21.79 14.61
C LYS A 192 -55.28 22.21 13.65
N ARG A 193 -55.48 23.26 12.84
CA ARG A 193 -54.46 23.77 11.90
C ARG A 193 -53.26 24.37 12.62
N ILE A 194 -53.49 25.18 13.64
CA ILE A 194 -52.40 25.74 14.45
C ILE A 194 -51.72 24.67 15.28
N ASN A 195 -52.48 23.71 15.81
CA ASN A 195 -51.89 22.62 16.59
C ASN A 195 -50.95 21.73 15.78
N SER A 196 -51.12 21.68 14.45
CA SER A 196 -50.21 20.97 13.56
C SER A 196 -48.87 21.68 13.29
N LEU A 197 -48.70 22.95 13.68
CA LEU A 197 -47.40 23.64 13.57
C LEU A 197 -46.41 23.09 14.61
N ARG A 198 -45.22 22.73 14.14
CA ARG A 198 -44.17 22.00 14.87
C ARG A 198 -42.91 22.82 15.15
N ALA A 199 -42.64 23.85 14.35
CA ALA A 199 -41.50 24.73 14.56
C ALA A 199 -41.53 25.43 15.93
N GLU A 200 -40.41 25.35 16.66
CA GLU A 200 -40.25 25.96 17.98
C GLU A 200 -40.43 27.47 17.94
N GLU A 201 -40.01 28.11 16.85
CA GLU A 201 -40.14 29.56 16.65
C GLU A 201 -41.61 30.00 16.57
N LEU A 202 -42.54 29.08 16.25
CA LEU A 202 -43.97 29.35 16.16
C LEU A 202 -44.72 29.02 17.46
N ALA A 203 -44.07 28.43 18.47
CA ALA A 203 -44.73 27.97 19.69
C ALA A 203 -45.39 29.12 20.47
N GLU A 204 -44.69 30.25 20.61
CA GLU A 204 -45.18 31.44 21.29
C GLU A 204 -46.35 32.08 20.51
N TRP A 205 -46.20 32.22 19.19
CA TRP A 205 -47.26 32.73 18.32
C TRP A 205 -48.51 31.87 18.36
N LYS A 206 -48.35 30.54 18.35
CA LYS A 206 -49.42 29.56 18.51
C LYS A 206 -50.16 29.78 19.83
N PHE A 207 -49.46 29.95 20.94
CA PHE A 207 -50.10 30.23 22.23
C PHE A 207 -50.93 31.53 22.18
N PHE A 208 -50.35 32.64 21.72
CA PHE A 208 -51.05 33.93 21.67
C PHE A 208 -52.23 33.94 20.69
N SER A 209 -52.09 33.26 19.54
CA SER A 209 -53.17 33.13 18.55
C SER A 209 -54.39 32.37 19.09
N LEU A 210 -54.19 31.47 20.05
CA LEU A 210 -55.25 30.68 20.68
C LEU A 210 -55.90 31.41 21.87
N GLN A 211 -55.18 32.30 22.56
CA GLN A 211 -55.63 32.96 23.79
C GLN A 211 -56.43 34.24 23.56
N GLY A 212 -56.12 35.03 22.52
CA GLY A 212 -56.57 36.44 22.51
C GLY A 212 -57.29 36.93 21.25
N ASN A 213 -56.97 36.42 20.06
CA ASN A 213 -57.23 37.18 18.82
C ASN A 213 -57.73 36.35 17.61
N ILE A 214 -58.40 35.21 17.84
CA ILE A 214 -59.03 34.43 16.73
C ILE A 214 -59.92 35.31 15.85
N ARG A 215 -60.57 36.33 16.42
CA ARG A 215 -61.46 37.24 15.68
C ARG A 215 -60.74 38.14 14.69
N CYS A 216 -59.45 38.40 14.88
CA CYS A 216 -58.67 39.24 13.98
C CYS A 216 -58.14 38.48 12.77
N ILE A 217 -58.00 37.15 12.87
CA ILE A 217 -57.23 36.36 11.91
C ILE A 217 -58.16 35.75 10.85
N ASP A 218 -57.85 35.99 9.58
CA ASP A 218 -58.42 35.20 8.51
C ASP A 218 -57.78 33.80 8.51
N THR A 219 -58.52 32.82 9.02
CA THR A 219 -58.10 31.41 9.08
C THR A 219 -57.94 30.76 7.69
N THR A 220 -58.42 31.44 6.65
CA THR A 220 -58.27 31.07 5.24
C THR A 220 -57.13 31.82 4.54
N SER A 221 -56.45 32.72 5.26
CA SER A 221 -55.36 33.52 4.71
C SER A 221 -54.28 32.67 4.04
N LYS A 222 -53.79 33.19 2.93
CA LYS A 222 -52.70 32.59 2.17
C LYS A 222 -51.44 32.43 3.04
N VAL A 223 -51.13 33.43 3.87
CA VAL A 223 -50.02 33.43 4.82
C VAL A 223 -50.02 32.17 5.69
N LEU A 224 -51.16 31.84 6.30
CA LEU A 224 -51.25 30.71 7.22
C LEU A 224 -51.20 29.36 6.52
N LYS A 225 -51.75 29.30 5.29
CA LYS A 225 -51.64 28.13 4.43
C LYS A 225 -50.18 27.88 4.05
N ASP A 226 -49.47 28.91 3.63
CA ASP A 226 -48.07 28.83 3.20
C ASP A 226 -47.14 28.53 4.39
N LEU A 227 -47.40 29.14 5.56
CA LEU A 227 -46.68 28.84 6.80
C LEU A 227 -46.80 27.36 7.18
N LYS A 228 -48.01 26.79 7.11
CA LYS A 228 -48.24 25.37 7.38
C LYS A 228 -47.54 24.47 6.37
N ILE A 229 -47.62 24.80 5.07
CA ILE A 229 -46.95 24.03 4.02
C ILE A 229 -45.43 24.03 4.26
N LEU A 230 -44.86 25.17 4.63
CA LEU A 230 -43.45 25.28 5.00
C LEU A 230 -43.16 24.40 6.22
N ASP A 231 -43.85 24.60 7.34
CA ASP A 231 -43.61 23.82 8.56
C ASP A 231 -43.66 22.30 8.31
N ASP A 232 -44.70 21.83 7.60
CA ASP A 232 -44.88 20.41 7.26
C ASP A 232 -43.73 19.87 6.38
N ARG A 233 -43.32 20.62 5.34
CA ARG A 233 -42.24 20.19 4.44
C ARG A 233 -40.89 20.15 5.13
N TYR A 234 -40.62 21.13 5.99
CA TYR A 234 -39.35 21.21 6.70
C TYR A 234 -39.22 20.09 7.74
N PHE A 235 -40.31 19.75 8.42
CA PHE A 235 -40.32 18.70 9.43
C PHE A 235 -40.30 17.28 8.83
N ASN A 236 -41.04 17.05 7.74
CA ASN A 236 -41.18 15.70 7.18
C ASN A 236 -39.99 15.28 6.29
N THR A 237 -39.15 16.22 5.82
CA THR A 237 -38.01 15.90 4.95
C THR A 237 -36.74 15.64 5.76
N SER A 238 -36.49 14.39 6.15
CA SER A 238 -35.24 14.03 6.87
C SER A 238 -34.10 13.68 5.90
N ILE A 239 -33.39 14.70 5.41
CA ILE A 239 -32.15 14.51 4.63
C ILE A 239 -31.16 13.63 5.42
N ARG A 240 -31.03 13.87 6.73
CA ARG A 240 -30.14 13.08 7.60
C ARG A 240 -30.50 11.59 7.62
N GLY A 241 -31.79 11.25 7.67
CA GLY A 241 -32.25 9.86 7.66
C GLY A 241 -31.90 9.16 6.37
N VAL A 242 -32.21 9.79 5.24
CA VAL A 242 -31.89 9.28 3.90
C VAL A 242 -30.37 9.11 3.74
N MET A 243 -29.59 10.14 4.08
CA MET A 243 -28.12 10.09 4.01
C MET A 243 -27.53 8.96 4.87
N LYS A 244 -28.03 8.80 6.11
CA LYS A 244 -27.59 7.74 7.00
C LYS A 244 -27.88 6.35 6.43
N GLU A 245 -29.07 6.15 5.88
CA GLU A 245 -29.47 4.89 5.24
C GLU A 245 -28.55 4.55 4.06
N TYR A 246 -28.30 5.51 3.17
CA TYR A 246 -27.49 5.27 1.99
C TYR A 246 -26.00 5.09 2.29
N LEU A 247 -25.43 5.86 3.22
CA LEU A 247 -24.05 5.64 3.65
C LEU A 247 -23.88 4.26 4.30
N THR A 248 -24.88 3.80 5.06
CA THR A 248 -24.92 2.44 5.60
C THR A 248 -24.95 1.41 4.47
N LYS A 249 -25.84 1.59 3.48
CA LYS A 249 -25.93 0.71 2.31
C LYS A 249 -24.65 0.72 1.46
N LEU A 250 -24.00 1.87 1.28
CA LEU A 250 -22.74 1.97 0.55
C LEU A 250 -21.61 1.22 1.25
N SER A 251 -21.65 1.11 2.58
CA SER A 251 -20.65 0.34 3.32
C SER A 251 -20.82 -1.18 3.21
N GLN A 252 -21.95 -1.69 2.75
CA GLN A 252 -22.25 -3.14 2.79
C GLN A 252 -21.66 -3.97 1.64
N PRO A 253 -21.68 -3.54 0.36
CA PRO A 253 -21.24 -4.35 -0.77
C PRO A 253 -19.82 -4.89 -0.64
N ASP A 254 -19.65 -6.17 -0.99
CA ASP A 254 -18.36 -6.87 -1.09
C ASP A 254 -17.90 -7.04 -2.56
N ASN A 255 -18.69 -6.58 -3.53
CA ASN A 255 -18.33 -6.56 -4.93
C ASN A 255 -18.66 -5.21 -5.58
N ILE A 256 -17.94 -4.91 -6.66
CA ILE A 256 -17.98 -3.61 -7.33
C ILE A 256 -19.34 -3.33 -8.00
N ILE A 257 -20.02 -4.36 -8.52
CA ILE A 257 -21.29 -4.23 -9.24
C ILE A 257 -22.39 -3.77 -8.28
N ASP A 258 -22.47 -4.41 -7.11
CA ASP A 258 -23.44 -4.02 -6.08
C ASP A 258 -23.08 -2.66 -5.49
N PHE A 259 -21.80 -2.36 -5.31
CA PHE A 259 -21.35 -1.03 -4.90
C PHE A 259 -21.81 0.06 -5.88
N GLN A 260 -21.65 -0.19 -7.19
CA GLN A 260 -22.13 0.71 -8.24
C GLN A 260 -23.65 0.89 -8.21
N LYS A 261 -24.41 -0.20 -8.10
CA LYS A 261 -25.88 -0.15 -8.02
C LYS A 261 -26.36 0.67 -6.81
N VAL A 262 -25.70 0.52 -5.67
CA VAL A 262 -26.02 1.32 -4.48
C VAL A 262 -25.68 2.80 -4.71
N ASN A 263 -24.54 3.11 -5.36
CA ASN A 263 -24.17 4.47 -5.70
C ASN A 263 -25.17 5.15 -6.66
N GLU A 264 -25.65 4.43 -7.68
CA GLU A 264 -26.66 4.98 -8.60
C GLU A 264 -27.99 5.29 -7.89
N ARG A 265 -28.43 4.41 -6.97
CA ARG A 265 -29.59 4.69 -6.13
C ARG A 265 -29.35 5.88 -5.20
N PHE A 266 -28.13 6.06 -4.72
CA PHE A 266 -27.75 7.20 -3.89
C PHE A 266 -27.80 8.52 -4.68
N LYS A 267 -27.26 8.56 -5.90
CA LYS A 267 -27.39 9.71 -6.82
C LYS A 267 -28.85 10.11 -7.05
N ALA A 268 -29.69 9.14 -7.41
CA ALA A 268 -31.11 9.41 -7.64
C ALA A 268 -31.81 9.98 -6.39
N ALA A 269 -31.43 9.51 -5.20
CA ALA A 269 -31.95 10.05 -3.94
C ALA A 269 -31.43 11.47 -3.68
N ILE A 270 -30.15 11.75 -3.93
CA ILE A 270 -29.58 13.10 -3.81
C ILE A 270 -30.31 14.07 -4.74
N ASP A 271 -30.52 13.70 -6.01
CA ASP A 271 -31.21 14.55 -6.99
C ASP A 271 -32.67 14.80 -6.59
N SER A 272 -33.34 13.79 -6.04
CA SER A 272 -34.70 13.94 -5.50
C SER A 272 -34.72 14.92 -4.31
N LEU A 273 -33.79 14.76 -3.36
CA LEU A 273 -33.66 15.64 -2.21
C LEU A 273 -33.30 17.07 -2.61
N ASP A 274 -32.41 17.26 -3.59
CA ASP A 274 -32.03 18.57 -4.10
C ASP A 274 -33.24 19.27 -4.73
N LYS A 275 -34.03 18.58 -5.56
CA LYS A 275 -35.29 19.13 -6.11
C LYS A 275 -36.26 19.55 -5.00
N VAL A 276 -36.43 18.72 -3.97
CA VAL A 276 -37.25 19.07 -2.80
C VAL A 276 -36.67 20.30 -2.08
N ASN A 277 -35.35 20.39 -1.97
CA ASN A 277 -34.66 21.49 -1.32
C ASN A 277 -34.86 22.82 -2.07
N GLN A 278 -34.64 22.82 -3.38
CA GLN A 278 -34.86 23.99 -4.24
C GLN A 278 -36.31 24.47 -4.18
N ASN A 279 -37.27 23.55 -4.15
CA ASN A 279 -38.69 23.90 -3.97
C ASN A 279 -38.96 24.54 -2.59
N ASN A 280 -38.32 24.05 -1.54
CA ASN A 280 -38.46 24.62 -0.20
C ASN A 280 -37.82 26.02 -0.08
N ILE A 281 -36.72 26.27 -0.80
CA ILE A 281 -36.10 27.60 -0.89
C ILE A 281 -37.04 28.57 -1.60
N LYS A 282 -37.60 28.17 -2.76
CA LYS A 282 -38.58 29.00 -3.48
C LYS A 282 -39.82 29.35 -2.64
N LEU A 283 -40.36 28.37 -1.92
CA LEU A 283 -41.49 28.60 -1.00
C LEU A 283 -41.10 29.53 0.15
N LEU A 284 -39.89 29.40 0.69
CA LEU A 284 -39.42 30.25 1.78
C LEU A 284 -39.23 31.70 1.33
N LEU A 285 -38.68 31.91 0.13
CA LEU A 285 -38.54 33.24 -0.49
C LEU A 285 -39.91 33.86 -0.74
N SER A 286 -40.83 33.13 -1.38
CA SER A 286 -42.19 33.62 -1.62
C SER A 286 -42.93 33.96 -0.33
N PHE A 287 -42.70 33.22 0.76
CA PHE A 287 -43.28 33.52 2.07
C PHE A 287 -42.59 34.73 2.71
N ASN A 288 -41.27 34.87 2.56
CA ASN A 288 -40.54 36.05 3.03
C ASN A 288 -41.03 37.33 2.35
N ASP A 289 -41.32 37.28 1.05
CA ASP A 289 -41.86 38.41 0.30
C ASP A 289 -43.27 38.75 0.84
N LEU A 290 -44.12 37.73 1.01
CA LEU A 290 -45.48 37.86 1.55
C LEU A 290 -45.52 38.53 2.95
N ILE A 291 -44.55 38.22 3.82
CA ILE A 291 -44.47 38.83 5.16
C ILE A 291 -43.70 40.16 5.18
N SER A 292 -42.97 40.49 4.11
CA SER A 292 -42.27 41.77 3.98
C SER A 292 -43.19 42.84 3.40
N ASP A 293 -44.12 42.42 2.54
CA ASP A 293 -45.28 43.19 2.15
C ASP A 293 -46.23 43.45 3.33
N ASP A 294 -47.28 44.22 3.08
CA ASP A 294 -48.30 44.54 4.07
C ASP A 294 -49.15 43.30 4.43
N ILE A 295 -48.59 42.47 5.32
CA ILE A 295 -49.18 41.21 5.81
C ILE A 295 -50.56 41.43 6.44
N SER A 296 -50.89 42.66 6.84
CA SER A 296 -52.22 43.00 7.36
C SER A 296 -53.33 42.70 6.36
N LYS A 297 -53.08 42.89 5.05
CA LYS A 297 -54.07 42.67 3.98
C LYS A 297 -54.48 41.22 3.83
N ASP A 298 -53.57 40.31 4.13
CA ASP A 298 -53.81 38.87 3.98
C ASP A 298 -54.14 38.20 5.31
N LEU A 299 -53.55 38.65 6.43
CA LEU A 299 -53.71 37.99 7.72
C LEU A 299 -54.98 38.44 8.46
N LEU A 300 -55.43 39.68 8.25
CA LEU A 300 -56.63 40.21 8.91
C LEU A 300 -57.92 39.81 8.19
N ARG A 301 -58.95 39.54 8.98
CA ARG A 301 -60.33 39.47 8.49
C ARG A 301 -60.76 40.83 7.91
N LYS A 302 -61.52 40.82 6.82
CA LYS A 302 -62.03 42.05 6.18
C LYS A 302 -63.10 42.77 7.00
N ASP A 303 -63.72 42.06 7.95
CA ASP A 303 -64.82 42.48 8.80
C ASP A 303 -64.39 42.82 10.24
N VAL A 304 -63.11 43.16 10.46
CA VAL A 304 -62.63 43.58 11.78
C VAL A 304 -63.31 44.90 12.18
N ASP A 305 -64.09 44.85 13.26
CA ASP A 305 -64.69 46.04 13.88
C ASP A 305 -63.61 47.01 14.35
N SER A 306 -63.80 48.30 14.05
CA SER A 306 -63.02 49.45 14.50
C SER A 306 -62.64 49.41 15.99
N THR A 307 -63.48 48.83 16.85
CA THR A 307 -63.22 48.69 18.29
C THR A 307 -62.04 47.76 18.62
N ASN A 308 -61.68 46.84 17.72
CA ASN A 308 -60.59 45.88 17.89
C ASN A 308 -59.37 46.17 17.01
N GLU A 309 -59.42 47.21 16.17
CA GLU A 309 -58.42 47.50 15.15
C GLU A 309 -57.01 47.63 15.73
N ALA A 310 -56.84 48.35 16.85
CA ALA A 310 -55.54 48.52 17.50
C ALA A 310 -54.93 47.20 18.02
N SER A 311 -55.75 46.34 18.61
CA SER A 311 -55.34 45.01 19.10
C SER A 311 -54.99 44.08 17.94
N CYS A 312 -55.79 44.10 16.87
CA CYS A 312 -55.54 43.32 15.65
C CYS A 312 -54.25 43.78 14.95
N ASN A 313 -54.03 45.09 14.81
CA ASN A 313 -52.79 45.65 14.24
C ASN A 313 -51.55 45.31 15.08
N SER A 314 -51.66 45.36 16.40
CA SER A 314 -50.59 44.94 17.31
C SER A 314 -50.25 43.46 17.14
N PHE A 315 -51.27 42.60 16.99
CA PHE A 315 -51.08 41.17 16.74
C PHE A 315 -50.47 40.89 15.35
N VAL A 316 -50.83 41.66 14.32
CA VAL A 316 -50.23 41.57 12.98
C VAL A 316 -48.75 41.91 13.03
N ASN A 317 -48.37 43.01 13.68
CA ASN A 317 -46.98 43.40 13.86
C ASN A 317 -46.17 42.32 14.60
N TYR A 318 -46.75 41.77 15.68
CA TYR A 318 -46.15 40.66 16.41
C TYR A 318 -45.98 39.41 15.52
N SER A 319 -47.01 39.05 14.75
CA SER A 319 -46.97 37.91 13.81
C SER A 319 -45.87 38.10 12.77
N GLN A 320 -45.71 39.31 12.23
CA GLN A 320 -44.66 39.62 11.27
C GLN A 320 -43.25 39.40 11.87
N ILE A 321 -43.03 39.81 13.12
CA ILE A 321 -41.76 39.58 13.83
C ILE A 321 -41.50 38.09 13.99
N VAL A 322 -42.49 37.32 14.45
CA VAL A 322 -42.34 35.87 14.66
C VAL A 322 -42.10 35.15 13.33
N PHE A 323 -42.85 35.49 12.27
CA PHE A 323 -42.67 34.87 10.95
C PHE A 323 -41.31 35.22 10.35
N LYS A 324 -40.79 36.44 10.53
CA LYS A 324 -39.42 36.79 10.11
C LYS A 324 -38.36 35.97 10.86
N ARG A 325 -38.54 35.72 12.17
CA ARG A 325 -37.66 34.83 12.94
C ARG A 325 -37.73 33.39 12.41
N PHE A 326 -38.92 32.87 12.17
CA PHE A 326 -39.12 31.56 11.55
C PHE A 326 -38.42 31.47 10.19
N VAL A 327 -38.60 32.46 9.30
CA VAL A 327 -37.95 32.49 7.98
C VAL A 327 -36.43 32.45 8.12
N ARG A 328 -35.85 33.26 9.00
CA ARG A 328 -34.40 33.27 9.25
C ARG A 328 -33.90 31.90 9.71
N ALA A 329 -34.55 31.31 10.71
CA ALA A 329 -34.18 29.98 11.22
C ALA A 329 -34.28 28.90 10.13
N ARG A 330 -35.31 28.95 9.27
CA ARG A 330 -35.45 28.02 8.15
C ARG A 330 -34.41 28.28 7.05
N ALA A 331 -34.01 29.52 6.80
CA ALA A 331 -32.95 29.85 5.85
C ALA A 331 -31.58 29.30 6.31
N GLU A 332 -31.23 29.47 7.58
CA GLU A 332 -30.01 28.87 8.17
C GLU A 332 -30.03 27.35 8.09
N PHE A 333 -31.18 26.74 8.34
CA PHE A 333 -31.37 25.31 8.18
C PHE A 333 -31.24 24.85 6.72
N GLN A 334 -31.72 25.65 5.75
CA GLN A 334 -31.55 25.38 4.33
C GLN A 334 -30.10 25.41 3.89
N GLU A 335 -29.33 26.38 4.40
CA GLU A 335 -27.91 26.48 4.11
C GLU A 335 -27.17 25.21 4.57
N LYS A 336 -27.47 24.73 5.78
CA LYS A 336 -26.93 23.44 6.27
C LYS A 336 -27.35 22.26 5.39
N ARG A 337 -28.58 22.25 4.86
CA ARG A 337 -29.04 21.22 3.92
C ARG A 337 -28.29 21.26 2.60
N ASN A 338 -28.05 22.44 2.03
CA ASN A 338 -27.26 22.61 0.81
C ASN A 338 -25.83 22.06 1.02
N GLN A 339 -25.17 22.42 2.12
CA GLN A 339 -23.86 21.90 2.46
C GLN A 339 -23.83 20.37 2.57
N MET A 340 -24.86 19.76 3.16
CA MET A 340 -24.99 18.30 3.21
C MET A 340 -25.19 17.67 1.82
N LEU A 341 -26.02 18.28 0.96
CA LEU A 341 -26.25 17.81 -0.40
C LEU A 341 -24.99 17.93 -1.26
N ASP A 342 -24.24 19.01 -1.12
CA ASP A 342 -22.97 19.21 -1.84
C ASP A 342 -21.92 18.19 -1.42
N LEU A 343 -21.84 17.89 -0.12
CA LEU A 343 -21.00 16.81 0.39
C LEU A 343 -21.45 15.44 -0.14
N ALA A 344 -22.76 15.18 -0.21
CA ALA A 344 -23.30 13.94 -0.76
C ALA A 344 -22.94 13.79 -2.25
N LYS A 345 -23.12 14.85 -3.04
CA LYS A 345 -22.72 14.92 -4.45
C LYS A 345 -21.22 14.73 -4.61
N LYS A 346 -20.39 15.29 -3.72
CA LYS A 346 -18.94 15.08 -3.72
C LYS A 346 -18.59 13.61 -3.46
N ILE A 347 -19.17 12.99 -2.43
CA ILE A 347 -18.96 11.56 -2.13
C ILE A 347 -19.34 10.70 -3.34
N SER A 348 -20.50 10.94 -3.95
CA SER A 348 -20.93 10.19 -5.13
C SER A 348 -19.94 10.33 -6.30
N ARG A 349 -19.39 11.52 -6.53
CA ARG A 349 -18.39 11.77 -7.58
C ARG A 349 -17.06 11.07 -7.28
N GLU A 350 -16.62 11.09 -6.03
CA GLU A 350 -15.41 10.36 -5.60
C GLU A 350 -15.58 8.85 -5.76
N VAL A 351 -16.78 8.33 -5.48
CA VAL A 351 -17.11 6.94 -5.78
C VAL A 351 -17.03 6.68 -7.28
N ASP A 352 -17.61 7.52 -8.13
CA ASP A 352 -17.51 7.35 -9.58
C ASP A 352 -16.06 7.37 -10.08
N ASP A 353 -15.24 8.33 -9.62
CA ASP A 353 -13.83 8.42 -9.97
C ASP A 353 -13.08 7.14 -9.59
N LEU A 354 -13.31 6.62 -8.37
CA LEU A 354 -12.76 5.34 -7.94
C LEU A 354 -13.17 4.19 -8.89
N MET A 355 -14.43 4.16 -9.30
CA MET A 355 -14.98 3.14 -10.19
C MET A 355 -14.38 3.22 -11.61
N THR A 356 -14.06 4.44 -12.09
CA THR A 356 -13.36 4.59 -13.38
C THR A 356 -11.90 4.15 -13.33
N LYS A 357 -11.27 4.15 -12.14
CA LYS A 357 -9.91 3.63 -11.90
C LYS A 357 -9.87 2.11 -11.74
N ALA A 358 -11.02 1.44 -11.60
CA ALA A 358 -11.06 -0.01 -11.68
C ALA A 358 -10.61 -0.46 -13.09
N ILE A 359 -9.74 -1.45 -13.14
CA ILE A 359 -9.10 -1.89 -14.38
C ILE A 359 -10.18 -2.39 -15.33
N ARG A 360 -10.22 -1.84 -16.55
CA ARG A 360 -10.73 -2.56 -17.71
C ARG A 360 -9.58 -3.42 -18.21
N PRO A 361 -9.62 -4.75 -18.07
CA PRO A 361 -8.49 -5.59 -18.45
C PRO A 361 -8.08 -5.31 -19.90
N PRO A 362 -6.77 -5.16 -20.19
CA PRO A 362 -6.32 -5.18 -21.58
C PRO A 362 -6.74 -6.53 -22.19
N ASN A 363 -7.55 -6.45 -23.25
CA ASN A 363 -8.01 -7.53 -24.13
C ASN A 363 -8.04 -8.94 -23.52
N GLY A 364 -9.13 -9.28 -22.83
CA GLY A 364 -9.58 -10.67 -22.67
C GLY A 364 -9.23 -11.40 -21.35
N VAL A 365 -8.53 -10.76 -20.41
CA VAL A 365 -8.30 -11.37 -19.08
C VAL A 365 -9.53 -11.15 -18.18
N LYS A 366 -10.50 -12.08 -18.25
CA LYS A 366 -11.74 -12.04 -17.45
C LYS A 366 -11.48 -12.00 -15.93
N ASP A 367 -10.35 -12.54 -15.46
CA ASP A 367 -10.04 -12.64 -14.03
C ASP A 367 -9.69 -11.29 -13.37
N LEU A 368 -9.42 -10.25 -14.17
CA LEU A 368 -9.18 -8.88 -13.69
C LEU A 368 -10.46 -8.03 -13.63
N GLU A 369 -11.62 -8.58 -14.02
CA GLU A 369 -12.88 -7.89 -13.79
C GLU A 369 -13.02 -7.59 -12.29
N ASN A 370 -13.23 -6.32 -11.98
CA ASN A 370 -13.41 -5.82 -10.61
C ASN A 370 -12.11 -5.73 -9.77
N ALA A 371 -10.94 -5.55 -10.41
CA ALA A 371 -9.68 -5.28 -9.72
C ALA A 371 -9.26 -3.80 -9.83
N PHE A 372 -8.51 -3.33 -8.83
CA PHE A 372 -7.86 -2.01 -8.80
C PHE A 372 -6.35 -2.17 -8.94
N ILE A 373 -5.69 -1.27 -9.68
CA ILE A 373 -4.23 -1.16 -9.65
C ILE A 373 -3.84 -0.49 -8.34
N LEU A 374 -3.10 -1.20 -7.48
CA LEU A 374 -2.50 -0.60 -6.30
C LEU A 374 -1.26 0.22 -6.68
N ASN A 375 -0.40 -0.36 -7.53
CA ASN A 375 0.79 0.31 -8.04
C ASN A 375 1.32 -0.42 -9.29
N GLN A 376 2.15 0.27 -10.06
CA GLN A 376 2.90 -0.28 -11.19
C GLN A 376 4.38 -0.17 -10.88
N TYR A 377 5.10 -1.29 -10.92
CA TYR A 377 6.49 -1.35 -10.48
C TYR A 377 7.43 -1.60 -11.64
N ASP A 378 8.35 -0.67 -11.86
CA ASP A 378 9.47 -0.83 -12.76
C ASP A 378 10.50 -1.77 -12.15
N ILE A 379 10.96 -2.73 -12.96
CA ILE A 379 11.90 -3.76 -12.56
C ILE A 379 13.28 -3.43 -13.11
N GLN A 380 14.22 -3.21 -12.20
CA GLN A 380 15.63 -3.00 -12.51
C GLN A 380 16.37 -4.31 -12.31
N LEU A 381 17.39 -4.55 -13.13
CA LEU A 381 18.06 -5.84 -13.18
C LEU A 381 18.87 -6.08 -11.90
N GLU A 382 19.54 -5.04 -11.42
CA GLU A 382 20.46 -5.02 -10.28
C GLU A 382 19.82 -4.72 -8.92
N LYS A 383 18.50 -4.52 -8.90
CA LYS A 383 17.75 -4.20 -7.69
C LYS A 383 16.61 -5.17 -7.46
N MET A 384 16.31 -5.37 -6.19
CA MET A 384 15.07 -5.99 -5.75
C MET A 384 14.22 -4.99 -4.97
N ARG A 385 12.90 -5.20 -4.96
CA ARG A 385 11.94 -4.33 -4.31
C ARG A 385 11.10 -5.13 -3.33
N ASP A 386 11.20 -4.80 -2.06
CA ASP A 386 10.38 -5.38 -1.00
C ASP A 386 9.14 -4.50 -0.82
N ILE A 387 7.97 -5.05 -1.09
CA ILE A 387 6.66 -4.42 -1.00
C ILE A 387 5.93 -4.98 0.22
N ARG A 388 5.45 -4.08 1.06
CA ARG A 388 4.53 -4.38 2.16
C ARG A 388 3.15 -3.85 1.80
N ILE A 389 2.15 -4.71 1.90
CA ILE A 389 0.75 -4.36 1.73
C ILE A 389 0.07 -4.51 3.08
N SER A 390 -0.51 -3.44 3.61
CA SER A 390 -1.25 -3.46 4.87
C SER A 390 -2.72 -3.16 4.61
N VAL A 391 -3.61 -3.99 5.14
CA VAL A 391 -5.05 -3.75 5.22
C VAL A 391 -5.41 -3.37 6.63
N GLN A 392 -6.22 -2.31 6.77
CA GLN A 392 -6.79 -1.86 8.02
C GLN A 392 -8.31 -1.78 7.88
N GLU A 393 -9.04 -2.55 8.69
CA GLU A 393 -10.51 -2.42 8.76
C GLU A 393 -10.88 -1.10 9.47
N ARG A 394 -11.97 -0.53 8.99
CA ARG A 394 -12.55 0.75 9.41
C ARG A 394 -14.04 0.57 9.65
N LYS A 395 -14.57 1.34 10.59
CA LYS A 395 -15.99 1.38 10.92
C LYS A 395 -16.51 2.80 10.79
N LEU A 396 -17.58 2.96 10.00
CA LEU A 396 -18.27 4.22 9.88
C LEU A 396 -19.14 4.45 11.13
N ASN A 397 -18.87 5.51 11.87
CA ASN A 397 -19.60 5.89 13.07
C ASN A 397 -20.48 7.12 12.80
N LEU A 398 -21.70 6.86 12.31
CA LEU A 398 -22.69 7.90 12.00
C LEU A 398 -23.43 8.42 13.24
N THR A 399 -23.21 7.80 14.40
CA THR A 399 -23.78 8.23 15.69
C THR A 399 -22.89 9.21 16.44
N ALA A 400 -21.58 9.23 16.15
CA ALA A 400 -20.67 10.25 16.66
C ALA A 400 -21.07 11.65 16.17
N SER A 401 -20.77 12.66 16.99
CA SER A 401 -20.95 14.06 16.63
C SER A 401 -19.61 14.78 16.80
N PRO A 402 -18.85 15.02 15.71
CA PRO A 402 -19.20 14.75 14.30
C PRO A 402 -19.05 13.26 13.92
N PRO A 403 -19.73 12.80 12.85
CA PRO A 403 -19.53 11.45 12.31
C PRO A 403 -18.06 11.19 12.01
N SER A 404 -17.58 9.98 12.31
CA SER A 404 -16.18 9.60 12.17
C SER A 404 -16.01 8.28 11.43
N ILE A 405 -14.79 8.03 10.95
CA ILE A 405 -14.35 6.72 10.45
C ILE A 405 -13.30 6.22 11.43
N ASP A 406 -13.72 5.29 12.28
CA ASP A 406 -12.87 4.75 13.33
C ASP A 406 -12.07 3.57 12.78
N LYS A 407 -10.78 3.46 13.13
CA LYS A 407 -9.99 2.27 12.82
C LYS A 407 -10.35 1.16 13.81
N THR A 408 -10.46 -0.08 13.34
CA THR A 408 -10.60 -1.23 14.24
C THR A 408 -9.22 -1.81 14.57
N ASP A 409 -9.13 -2.73 15.53
CA ASP A 409 -7.85 -3.40 15.80
C ASP A 409 -7.49 -4.45 14.72
N LYS A 410 -8.44 -4.79 13.84
CA LYS A 410 -8.23 -5.76 12.78
C LYS A 410 -7.39 -5.17 11.65
N HIS A 411 -6.16 -5.64 11.58
CA HIS A 411 -5.21 -5.34 10.53
C HIS A 411 -4.45 -6.60 10.14
N PHE A 412 -4.00 -6.66 8.89
CA PHE A 412 -3.11 -7.72 8.43
C PHE A 412 -2.20 -7.21 7.32
N GLU A 413 -1.06 -7.88 7.17
CA GLU A 413 -0.01 -7.49 6.25
C GLU A 413 0.41 -8.65 5.35
N GLY A 414 0.77 -8.33 4.12
CA GLY A 414 1.40 -9.23 3.16
C GLY A 414 2.74 -8.67 2.71
N LYS A 415 3.72 -9.54 2.51
CA LYS A 415 5.05 -9.17 1.99
C LYS A 415 5.29 -9.84 0.64
N LEU A 416 5.67 -9.01 -0.32
CA LEU A 416 5.97 -9.39 -1.69
C LEU A 416 7.33 -8.81 -2.06
N ARG A 417 8.21 -9.61 -2.64
CA ARG A 417 9.49 -9.16 -3.18
C ARG A 417 9.47 -9.32 -4.69
N LEU A 418 9.78 -8.25 -5.40
CA LEU A 418 9.91 -8.24 -6.86
C LEU A 418 11.38 -8.11 -7.23
N ARG A 419 11.80 -8.86 -8.24
CA ARG A 419 13.13 -8.74 -8.84
C ARG A 419 13.11 -9.21 -10.28
N ALA A 420 14.12 -8.85 -11.06
CA ALA A 420 14.23 -9.35 -12.42
C ALA A 420 14.44 -10.87 -12.43
N ALA A 421 13.68 -11.58 -13.25
CA ALA A 421 13.93 -12.99 -13.50
C ALA A 421 15.23 -13.13 -14.31
N GLN A 422 16.18 -13.89 -13.78
CA GLN A 422 17.47 -14.15 -14.41
C GLN A 422 17.52 -15.59 -14.93
N THR A 423 18.10 -15.79 -16.11
CA THR A 423 18.39 -17.14 -16.62
C THR A 423 19.51 -17.81 -15.83
N PHE A 424 20.53 -17.03 -15.45
CA PHE A 424 21.63 -17.47 -14.60
C PHE A 424 21.60 -16.69 -13.30
N VAL A 425 21.57 -17.39 -12.18
CA VAL A 425 21.66 -16.82 -10.83
C VAL A 425 23.12 -16.87 -10.40
N PRO A 426 23.82 -15.72 -10.33
CA PRO A 426 25.19 -15.67 -9.84
C PRO A 426 25.21 -15.91 -8.32
N GLU A 427 26.07 -16.83 -7.91
CA GLU A 427 26.29 -17.23 -6.51
C GLU A 427 27.80 -17.29 -6.26
N PHE A 428 28.30 -16.48 -5.32
CA PHE A 428 29.68 -16.54 -4.90
C PHE A 428 29.82 -17.58 -3.77
N SER A 429 30.81 -18.45 -3.88
CA SER A 429 31.09 -19.47 -2.87
C SER A 429 32.59 -19.67 -2.68
N MET A 430 32.94 -20.29 -1.56
CA MET A 430 34.29 -20.80 -1.31
C MET A 430 34.22 -22.31 -1.23
N GLY A 431 35.20 -22.98 -1.84
CA GLY A 431 35.22 -24.44 -1.86
C GLY A 431 36.62 -25.02 -1.98
N GLY A 432 36.70 -26.30 -1.62
CA GLY A 432 37.88 -27.11 -1.85
C GLY A 432 37.84 -27.70 -3.25
N PHE A 433 39.01 -27.88 -3.87
CA PHE A 433 39.10 -28.60 -5.14
C PHE A 433 40.28 -29.56 -5.13
N TYR A 434 40.08 -30.73 -5.73
CA TYR A 434 41.15 -31.63 -6.11
C TYR A 434 41.73 -31.23 -7.47
N THR A 435 43.05 -31.37 -7.68
CA THR A 435 43.68 -31.12 -8.98
C THR A 435 44.73 -32.16 -9.34
N SER A 436 44.92 -32.39 -10.65
CA SER A 436 45.98 -33.22 -11.22
C SER A 436 47.30 -32.47 -11.44
N LEU A 437 47.39 -31.20 -11.04
CA LEU A 437 48.59 -30.39 -11.23
C LEU A 437 49.65 -30.72 -10.18
N SER A 438 50.91 -30.83 -10.61
CA SER A 438 52.08 -30.82 -9.74
C SER A 438 52.75 -29.45 -9.80
N PHE A 439 53.17 -28.94 -8.66
CA PHE A 439 53.80 -27.63 -8.55
C PHE A 439 55.26 -27.82 -8.12
N PRO A 440 56.24 -27.58 -9.00
CA PRO A 440 57.61 -27.57 -8.56
C PRO A 440 57.84 -26.38 -7.63
N SER A 441 58.46 -26.65 -6.50
CA SER A 441 59.02 -25.66 -5.60
C SER A 441 60.54 -25.66 -5.72
N TYR A 442 61.13 -24.48 -5.60
CA TYR A 442 62.57 -24.30 -5.57
C TYR A 442 62.98 -23.86 -4.17
N ASN A 443 64.01 -24.50 -3.64
CA ASN A 443 64.55 -24.21 -2.33
C ASN A 443 66.08 -24.23 -2.39
N VAL A 444 66.75 -23.49 -1.51
CA VAL A 444 68.22 -23.60 -1.40
C VAL A 444 68.55 -24.93 -0.69
N LYS A 445 69.47 -25.71 -1.27
CA LYS A 445 70.04 -26.93 -0.69
C LYS A 445 71.55 -26.75 -0.58
N VAL A 446 72.18 -27.32 0.46
CA VAL A 446 73.64 -27.30 0.60
C VAL A 446 74.19 -28.64 0.13
N ILE A 447 75.00 -28.63 -0.92
CA ILE A 447 75.72 -29.81 -1.45
C ILE A 447 77.21 -29.48 -1.42
N ASN A 448 78.02 -30.31 -0.74
CA ASN A 448 79.47 -30.12 -0.59
C ASN A 448 79.87 -28.73 -0.03
N GLY A 449 79.10 -28.20 0.92
CA GLY A 449 79.34 -26.88 1.52
C GLY A 449 78.96 -25.69 0.63
N GLN A 450 78.38 -25.93 -0.55
CA GLN A 450 77.91 -24.89 -1.45
C GLN A 450 76.38 -24.87 -1.51
N SER A 451 75.81 -23.66 -1.46
CA SER A 451 74.37 -23.42 -1.65
C SER A 451 74.03 -23.54 -3.13
N VAL A 452 73.14 -24.47 -3.46
CA VAL A 452 72.64 -24.74 -4.81
C VAL A 452 71.12 -24.72 -4.84
N ILE A 453 70.56 -24.50 -6.03
CA ILE A 453 69.11 -24.54 -6.25
C ILE A 453 68.63 -26.00 -6.26
N GLY A 454 67.83 -26.39 -5.28
CA GLY A 454 67.10 -27.64 -5.28
C GLY A 454 65.70 -27.48 -5.85
N ARG A 455 65.24 -28.47 -6.62
CA ARG A 455 63.83 -28.65 -6.96
C ARG A 455 63.20 -29.70 -6.05
N ALA A 456 61.97 -29.45 -5.64
CA ALA A 456 61.07 -30.44 -5.08
C ALA A 456 59.77 -30.40 -5.89
N GLU A 457 59.16 -31.56 -6.12
CA GLU A 457 57.79 -31.61 -6.61
C GLU A 457 56.89 -31.79 -5.39
N GLU A 458 56.02 -30.81 -5.16
CA GLU A 458 54.99 -30.94 -4.15
C GLU A 458 53.73 -31.51 -4.81
N ASP A 459 53.45 -32.78 -4.51
CA ASP A 459 52.20 -33.46 -4.83
C ASP A 459 51.08 -32.85 -3.98
N TYR A 460 50.59 -31.69 -4.39
CA TYR A 460 49.53 -30.98 -3.69
C TYR A 460 48.22 -31.12 -4.43
N SER A 461 47.47 -32.14 -4.09
CA SER A 461 46.26 -32.46 -4.85
C SER A 461 45.02 -31.72 -4.38
N VAL A 462 45.04 -30.89 -3.31
CA VAL A 462 43.84 -30.24 -2.75
C VAL A 462 44.05 -28.75 -2.50
N GLY A 463 43.33 -27.88 -3.20
CA GLY A 463 43.36 -26.43 -3.01
C GLY A 463 42.05 -25.85 -2.47
N VAL A 464 42.06 -24.55 -2.16
CA VAL A 464 40.86 -23.75 -1.85
C VAL A 464 40.75 -22.65 -2.91
N ALA A 465 39.52 -22.37 -3.35
CA ALA A 465 39.24 -21.31 -4.30
C ALA A 465 37.97 -20.54 -3.94
N GLY A 466 37.94 -19.26 -4.29
CA GLY A 466 36.72 -18.48 -4.43
C GLY A 466 36.15 -18.71 -5.83
N MET A 467 34.86 -19.01 -5.91
CA MET A 467 34.21 -19.46 -7.14
C MET A 467 32.91 -18.67 -7.37
N LEU A 468 32.74 -18.15 -8.58
CA LEU A 468 31.48 -17.60 -9.07
C LEU A 468 30.75 -18.68 -9.84
N ASN A 469 29.60 -19.10 -9.31
CA ASN A 469 28.71 -20.08 -9.90
C ASN A 469 27.56 -19.35 -10.61
N LEU A 470 27.34 -19.66 -11.88
CA LEU A 470 26.20 -19.16 -12.65
C LEU A 470 25.19 -20.30 -12.79
N THR A 471 24.26 -20.38 -11.83
CA THR A 471 23.29 -21.47 -11.75
C THR A 471 22.10 -21.24 -12.68
N LEU A 472 21.75 -22.23 -13.50
CA LEU A 472 20.67 -22.11 -14.47
C LEU A 472 19.27 -22.18 -13.81
N ASN A 473 18.50 -21.11 -13.95
CA ASN A 473 17.12 -20.98 -13.47
C ASN A 473 16.08 -21.35 -14.54
N ALA A 474 16.23 -22.55 -15.11
CA ALA A 474 15.31 -23.07 -16.13
C ALA A 474 14.71 -24.43 -15.78
N ILE A 475 15.24 -25.10 -14.76
CA ILE A 475 14.87 -26.47 -14.40
C ILE A 475 14.39 -26.43 -12.96
N GLU A 476 13.14 -26.83 -12.75
CA GLU A 476 12.62 -27.14 -11.42
C GLU A 476 13.19 -28.48 -10.97
N GLY A 477 13.59 -28.57 -9.71
CA GLY A 477 14.05 -29.84 -9.14
C GLY A 477 15.12 -29.66 -8.09
N LEU A 478 15.76 -30.78 -7.75
CA LEU A 478 16.77 -30.84 -6.72
C LEU A 478 18.16 -30.41 -7.22
N ALA A 479 18.45 -30.61 -8.50
CA ALA A 479 19.77 -30.36 -9.08
C ALA A 479 19.65 -29.33 -10.20
N HIS A 480 20.41 -28.24 -10.08
CA HIS A 480 20.45 -27.18 -11.08
C HIS A 480 21.82 -27.18 -11.75
N PRO A 481 21.90 -27.29 -13.09
CA PRO A 481 23.17 -27.19 -13.78
C PRO A 481 23.74 -25.77 -13.64
N LEU A 482 25.06 -25.67 -13.60
CA LEU A 482 25.76 -24.40 -13.50
C LEU A 482 27.04 -24.40 -14.33
N VAL A 483 27.49 -23.19 -14.68
CA VAL A 483 28.86 -22.94 -15.15
C VAL A 483 29.60 -22.15 -14.09
N GLN A 484 30.91 -22.39 -13.98
CA GLN A 484 31.73 -21.86 -12.91
C GLN A 484 33.00 -21.22 -13.45
N ILE A 485 33.38 -20.09 -12.84
CA ILE A 485 34.72 -19.52 -12.93
C ILE A 485 35.23 -19.35 -11.50
N GLY A 486 36.49 -19.71 -11.26
CA GLY A 486 37.07 -19.67 -9.93
C GLY A 486 38.50 -19.19 -9.92
N VAL A 487 38.94 -18.77 -8.73
CA VAL A 487 40.30 -18.31 -8.46
C VAL A 487 40.83 -19.00 -7.20
N GLY A 488 41.96 -19.70 -7.33
CA GLY A 488 42.63 -20.32 -6.19
C GLY A 488 43.34 -19.30 -5.33
N THR A 489 43.21 -19.43 -4.02
CA THR A 489 43.77 -18.47 -3.04
C THR A 489 45.20 -18.82 -2.59
N GLY A 490 45.88 -19.72 -3.29
CA GLY A 490 47.23 -20.16 -2.93
C GLY A 490 48.26 -19.06 -3.17
N LYS A 491 48.87 -18.52 -2.11
CA LYS A 491 49.86 -17.43 -2.18
C LYS A 491 51.00 -17.70 -3.17
N ASN A 492 51.46 -18.95 -3.26
CA ASN A 492 52.56 -19.33 -4.16
C ASN A 492 52.07 -20.01 -5.45
N ARG A 493 50.76 -20.22 -5.58
CA ARG A 493 50.12 -21.05 -6.60
C ARG A 493 48.78 -20.42 -6.99
N PRO A 494 48.80 -19.23 -7.60
CA PRO A 494 47.58 -18.67 -8.15
C PRO A 494 47.05 -19.67 -9.19
N THR A 495 45.75 -19.95 -9.12
CA THR A 495 45.09 -20.81 -10.10
C THR A 495 43.84 -20.13 -10.62
N LEU A 496 43.53 -20.39 -11.88
CA LEU A 496 42.29 -19.99 -12.53
C LEU A 496 41.52 -21.27 -12.85
N LEU A 497 40.27 -21.34 -12.43
CA LEU A 497 39.39 -22.48 -12.63
C LEU A 497 38.27 -22.09 -13.59
N SER A 498 37.91 -22.98 -14.50
CA SER A 498 36.69 -22.88 -15.30
C SER A 498 36.08 -24.26 -15.46
N GLY A 499 34.78 -24.37 -15.24
CA GLY A 499 34.12 -25.67 -15.23
C GLY A 499 32.61 -25.60 -15.30
N ALA A 500 32.01 -26.77 -15.19
CA ALA A 500 30.56 -26.93 -15.09
C ALA A 500 30.24 -27.92 -13.99
N GLY A 501 28.99 -27.93 -13.57
CA GLY A 501 28.57 -28.79 -12.47
C GLY A 501 27.10 -28.70 -12.14
N PHE A 502 26.79 -29.09 -10.91
CA PHE A 502 25.43 -29.06 -10.38
C PHE A 502 25.42 -28.46 -8.99
N ARG A 503 24.39 -27.64 -8.75
CA ARG A 503 24.00 -27.15 -7.43
C ARG A 503 22.81 -27.97 -6.94
N LEU A 504 22.96 -28.60 -5.79
CA LEU A 504 21.92 -29.39 -5.15
C LEU A 504 21.13 -28.51 -4.17
N SER A 505 19.86 -28.25 -4.45
CA SER A 505 18.94 -27.42 -3.66
C SER A 505 18.41 -28.17 -2.42
N TRP A 506 19.31 -28.51 -1.50
CA TRP A 506 18.98 -29.00 -0.16
C TRP A 506 18.97 -27.86 0.86
N LYS A 507 18.66 -28.17 2.13
CA LYS A 507 18.74 -27.21 3.24
C LYS A 507 20.12 -26.52 3.35
N MET A 508 21.16 -27.18 2.85
CA MET A 508 22.49 -26.62 2.64
C MET A 508 22.84 -26.89 1.17
N PRO A 509 22.93 -25.87 0.32
CA PRO A 509 23.20 -26.09 -1.09
C PRO A 509 24.63 -26.61 -1.27
N ILE A 510 24.76 -27.81 -1.81
CA ILE A 510 26.05 -28.42 -2.15
C ILE A 510 26.30 -28.20 -3.63
N ILE A 511 27.48 -27.71 -3.96
CA ILE A 511 27.89 -27.43 -5.34
C ILE A 511 29.04 -28.37 -5.69
N ILE A 512 28.83 -29.17 -6.74
CA ILE A 512 29.83 -30.11 -7.26
C ILE A 512 30.20 -29.66 -8.66
N THR A 513 31.50 -29.46 -8.91
CA THR A 513 31.99 -28.93 -10.18
C THR A 513 33.20 -29.71 -10.67
N GLY A 514 33.40 -29.73 -11.98
CA GLY A 514 34.62 -30.24 -12.59
C GLY A 514 34.98 -29.44 -13.82
N GLY A 515 36.27 -29.39 -14.15
CA GLY A 515 36.69 -28.62 -15.32
C GLY A 515 38.18 -28.47 -15.47
N ALA A 516 38.56 -27.41 -16.18
CA ALA A 516 39.92 -27.05 -16.48
C ALA A 516 40.49 -26.12 -15.40
N ILE A 517 41.75 -26.34 -15.06
CA ILE A 517 42.50 -25.49 -14.13
C ILE A 517 43.80 -25.03 -14.78
N TRP A 518 44.00 -23.73 -14.83
CA TRP A 518 45.25 -23.09 -15.20
C TRP A 518 45.96 -22.59 -13.95
N HIS A 519 47.27 -22.45 -14.03
CA HIS A 519 48.07 -21.99 -12.91
C HIS A 519 49.26 -21.18 -13.40
N TRP A 520 49.81 -20.37 -12.50
CA TRP A 520 51.14 -19.80 -12.71
C TRP A 520 52.15 -20.67 -11.99
N GLN A 521 53.20 -21.01 -12.71
CA GLN A 521 54.30 -21.81 -12.22
C GLN A 521 55.52 -20.90 -12.04
N GLN A 522 56.17 -21.00 -10.88
CA GLN A 522 57.48 -20.37 -10.73
C GLN A 522 58.48 -21.08 -11.66
N LYS A 523 59.22 -20.29 -12.44
CA LYS A 523 60.33 -20.79 -13.25
C LYS A 523 61.59 -19.99 -12.94
N LEU A 524 62.72 -20.67 -12.99
CA LEU A 524 64.03 -20.03 -12.91
C LEU A 524 64.25 -19.17 -14.15
N ILE A 525 64.73 -17.95 -13.94
CA ILE A 525 65.09 -17.00 -14.99
C ILE A 525 66.61 -16.74 -15.01
N ASN A 526 67.08 -15.89 -15.92
CA ASN A 526 68.47 -15.47 -16.04
C ASN A 526 69.48 -16.64 -16.25
N GLY A 527 69.05 -17.71 -16.93
CA GLY A 527 69.91 -18.86 -17.22
C GLY A 527 70.22 -19.75 -16.02
N LYS A 528 69.66 -19.49 -14.83
CA LYS A 528 69.79 -20.38 -13.68
C LYS A 528 69.03 -21.69 -13.93
N GLN A 529 69.64 -22.80 -13.56
CA GLN A 529 69.05 -24.14 -13.65
C GLN A 529 69.11 -24.84 -12.29
N GLU A 530 68.45 -25.98 -12.16
CA GLU A 530 68.60 -26.85 -11.00
C GLU A 530 70.09 -27.17 -10.76
N ASN A 531 70.49 -27.26 -9.48
CA ASN A 531 71.88 -27.42 -9.03
C ASN A 531 72.85 -26.25 -9.35
N SER A 532 72.36 -25.13 -9.90
CA SER A 532 73.19 -23.93 -10.05
C SER A 532 73.55 -23.32 -8.68
N LEU A 533 74.75 -22.75 -8.57
CA LEU A 533 75.19 -22.04 -7.36
C LEU A 533 74.35 -20.77 -7.11
N ILE A 534 74.07 -20.53 -5.84
CA ILE A 534 73.29 -19.38 -5.38
C ILE A 534 73.76 -18.94 -3.99
N SER A 535 73.82 -17.64 -3.72
CA SER A 535 74.32 -17.12 -2.44
C SER A 535 73.37 -17.44 -1.29
N ASP A 536 72.07 -17.27 -1.50
CA ASP A 536 71.03 -17.37 -0.48
C ASP A 536 69.62 -17.43 -1.07
N ASP A 537 68.61 -17.56 -0.20
CA ASP A 537 67.18 -17.55 -0.57
C ASP A 537 66.73 -16.23 -1.22
N THR A 538 67.43 -15.11 -0.97
CA THR A 538 67.09 -13.81 -1.56
C THR A 538 67.51 -13.77 -3.01
N GLU A 539 68.70 -14.26 -3.35
CA GLU A 539 69.12 -14.45 -4.74
C GLU A 539 68.17 -15.44 -5.45
N LEU A 540 67.73 -16.51 -4.78
CA LEU A 540 66.74 -17.44 -5.34
C LEU A 540 65.43 -16.73 -5.70
N LYS A 541 64.86 -15.98 -4.77
CA LYS A 541 63.61 -15.23 -4.99
C LYS A 541 63.72 -14.22 -6.13
N LYS A 542 64.88 -13.56 -6.30
CA LYS A 542 65.13 -12.65 -7.43
C LYS A 542 65.21 -13.36 -8.78
N ASN A 543 65.55 -14.65 -8.79
CA ASN A 543 65.65 -15.46 -9.99
C ASN A 543 64.43 -16.36 -10.23
N LEU A 544 63.32 -16.12 -9.51
CA LEU A 544 62.04 -16.80 -9.76
C LEU A 544 61.06 -15.83 -10.42
N GLU A 545 60.47 -16.27 -11.52
CA GLU A 545 59.40 -15.55 -12.21
C GLU A 545 58.16 -16.45 -12.32
N TYR A 546 56.98 -15.87 -12.10
CA TYR A 546 55.73 -16.56 -12.36
C TYR A 546 55.41 -16.55 -13.85
N ARG A 547 55.30 -17.74 -14.45
CA ARG A 547 54.84 -17.91 -15.84
C ARG A 547 53.50 -18.62 -15.88
N PHE A 548 52.56 -18.06 -16.63
CA PHE A 548 51.26 -18.68 -16.87
C PHE A 548 51.43 -19.94 -17.73
N ILE A 549 50.91 -21.06 -17.26
CA ILE A 549 50.94 -22.33 -18.00
C ILE A 549 49.63 -22.44 -18.79
N THR A 550 49.73 -22.39 -20.12
CA THR A 550 48.56 -22.40 -21.02
C THR A 550 47.90 -23.76 -21.14
N LYS A 551 48.64 -24.85 -20.90
CA LYS A 551 48.08 -26.22 -20.87
C LYS A 551 47.31 -26.41 -19.57
N PRO A 552 45.97 -26.57 -19.61
CA PRO A 552 45.19 -26.78 -18.40
C PRO A 552 45.43 -28.17 -17.81
N GLY A 553 45.32 -28.26 -16.49
CA GLY A 553 45.07 -29.52 -15.78
C GLY A 553 43.57 -29.75 -15.60
N PHE A 554 43.23 -30.81 -14.87
CA PHE A 554 41.85 -31.10 -14.45
C PHE A 554 41.65 -30.76 -12.97
N TYR A 555 40.44 -30.34 -12.61
CA TYR A 555 40.02 -30.23 -11.22
C TYR A 555 38.64 -30.83 -10.97
N PHE A 556 38.42 -31.22 -9.72
CA PHE A 556 37.12 -31.61 -9.17
C PHE A 556 36.87 -30.79 -7.90
N GLY A 557 35.80 -29.99 -7.88
CA GLY A 557 35.48 -29.06 -6.81
C GLY A 557 34.25 -29.49 -6.00
N LEU A 558 34.31 -29.19 -4.70
CA LEU A 558 33.19 -29.30 -3.77
C LEU A 558 33.07 -27.97 -3.00
N GLN A 559 31.91 -27.32 -3.10
CA GLN A 559 31.62 -26.07 -2.40
C GLN A 559 30.31 -26.16 -1.62
N ILE A 560 30.17 -25.26 -0.64
CA ILE A 560 28.91 -24.99 0.04
C ILE A 560 28.42 -23.64 -0.48
N GLY A 561 27.20 -23.60 -1.02
CA GLY A 561 26.53 -22.34 -1.38
C GLY A 561 26.16 -21.57 -0.11
N ILE A 562 26.38 -20.26 -0.13
CA ILE A 562 26.22 -19.35 1.02
C ILE A 562 25.00 -18.47 0.81
#